data_AF-A0A2N3ET89-F1
#
_entry.id   AF-A0A2N3ET89-F1
#
_cell.length_a   1.000
_cell.length_b   1.000
_cell.length_c   1.000
_cell.angle_alpha   90.00
_cell.angle_beta   90.00
_cell.angle_gamma   90.00
#
_symmetry.space_group_name_H-M   'P 1'
#
loop_
_entity.id
_entity.type
_entity.pdbx_description
1 polymer ?
#
loop_
_entity_poly.entity_id
_entity_poly.type
_entity_poly.pdbx_seq_one_letter_code
_entity_poly.pdbx_strand_id
1 'polypeptide(L)'
;MNGDNIPRLASLVFETFRLLRKDRGIFISYRRKGSQPLANRLYEELDKRGFDVFIDIRSVPPAVDFQAELWHRMSDVDTILLIDTPGFREGRWTKAELAQANLLGIQTLHLLWPGQVEDRNFAFSRYVKLLATDFSGPSPGRGATIKQAVVDSICDLAEELRAEAMALRHAHLVDNFCDAARDLAFEPTVQPERWISVLLQNGSSLAVVPAVGRPTSDRINTIFDAISEHKAADAPIWAIYDSRGLHENWVRHLRWLDGHLPIRTISVADVPDALRGLLT
;
A
#
# COMPACT_ATOMS: atom_id res chain seq x y z
N MET A 1 -24.13 21.27 -5.36
CA MET A 1 -23.19 20.21 -4.97
C MET A 1 -21.91 20.91 -4.57
N ASN A 2 -21.58 20.96 -3.28
CA ASN A 2 -20.32 21.53 -2.83
C ASN A 2 -19.17 20.66 -3.38
N GLY A 3 -18.10 21.29 -3.86
CA GLY A 3 -16.94 20.63 -4.46
C GLY A 3 -16.13 19.74 -3.50
N ASP A 4 -16.52 19.66 -2.22
CA ASP A 4 -15.81 18.97 -1.13
C ASP A 4 -15.80 17.43 -1.22
N ASN A 5 -16.29 16.82 -2.30
CA ASN A 5 -16.38 15.36 -2.41
C ASN A 5 -15.83 14.77 -3.73
N ILE A 6 -15.19 15.60 -4.56
CA ILE A 6 -14.63 15.15 -5.85
C ILE A 6 -13.54 14.07 -5.66
N PRO A 7 -12.57 14.21 -4.74
CA PRO A 7 -11.52 13.19 -4.54
C PRO A 7 -12.09 11.83 -4.12
N ARG A 8 -13.10 11.83 -3.25
CA ARG A 8 -13.76 10.59 -2.81
C ARG A 8 -14.58 9.95 -3.92
N LEU A 9 -15.33 10.74 -4.69
CA LEU A 9 -16.07 10.23 -5.86
C LEU A 9 -15.12 9.64 -6.91
N ALA A 10 -14.02 10.33 -7.21
CA ALA A 10 -12.99 9.82 -8.11
C ALA A 10 -12.42 8.49 -7.60
N SER A 11 -12.17 8.38 -6.30
CA SER A 11 -11.68 7.15 -5.69
C SER A 11 -12.67 6.00 -5.77
N LEU A 12 -13.97 6.26 -5.57
CA LEU A 12 -15.02 5.26 -5.76
C LEU A 12 -15.11 4.78 -7.20
N VAL A 13 -15.02 5.70 -8.17
CA VAL A 13 -14.96 5.37 -9.60
C VAL A 13 -13.75 4.48 -9.89
N PHE A 14 -12.57 4.84 -9.38
CA PHE A 14 -11.35 4.04 -9.53
C PHE A 14 -11.45 2.66 -8.85
N GLU A 15 -12.13 2.55 -7.71
CA GLU A 15 -12.42 1.25 -7.09
C GLU A 15 -13.33 0.39 -7.99
N THR A 16 -14.35 0.99 -8.62
CA THR A 16 -15.22 0.29 -9.59
C THR A 16 -14.44 -0.23 -10.80
N PHE A 17 -13.50 0.56 -11.32
CA PHE A 17 -12.62 0.14 -12.42
C PHE A 17 -11.44 -0.73 -11.97
N ARG A 18 -11.40 -1.18 -10.69
CA ARG A 18 -10.29 -1.95 -10.11
C ARG A 18 -8.92 -1.25 -10.28
N LEU A 19 -8.95 0.08 -10.37
CA LEU A 19 -7.79 0.96 -10.34
C LEU A 19 -7.30 1.18 -8.91
N LEU A 20 -8.23 1.12 -7.95
CA LEU A 20 -7.98 1.17 -6.52
C LEU A 20 -8.51 -0.09 -5.83
N ARG A 21 -7.85 -0.50 -4.74
CA ARG A 21 -8.36 -1.53 -3.84
C ARG A 21 -9.46 -0.96 -2.95
N LYS A 22 -10.37 -1.84 -2.52
CA LYS A 22 -11.38 -1.52 -1.50
C LYS A 22 -10.75 -1.33 -0.13
N ASP A 23 -9.71 -2.09 0.16
CA ASP A 23 -8.91 -1.94 1.39
C ASP A 23 -8.18 -0.59 1.33
N ARG A 24 -8.32 0.19 2.41
CA ARG A 24 -7.84 1.58 2.48
C ARG A 24 -6.98 1.78 3.71
N GLY A 25 -5.89 1.02 3.76
CA GLY A 25 -4.93 1.08 4.87
C GLY A 25 -4.13 2.38 4.87
N ILE A 26 -4.13 3.07 6.01
CA ILE A 26 -3.29 4.26 6.24
C ILE A 26 -2.63 4.18 7.62
N PHE A 27 -1.33 4.50 7.69
CA PHE A 27 -0.60 4.50 8.95
C PHE A 27 -0.30 5.92 9.43
N ILE A 28 -0.70 6.28 10.65
CA ILE A 28 -0.37 7.55 11.29
C ILE A 28 0.77 7.35 12.30
N SER A 29 1.93 7.90 11.97
CA SER A 29 3.08 7.96 12.87
C SER A 29 3.24 9.35 13.48
N TYR A 30 3.22 9.41 14.81
CA TYR A 30 3.26 10.67 15.55
C TYR A 30 3.95 10.52 16.92
N ARG A 31 4.28 11.64 17.57
CA ARG A 31 4.63 11.66 19.00
C ARG A 31 3.39 11.89 19.85
N ARG A 32 3.18 11.10 20.91
CA ARG A 32 2.08 11.36 21.86
C ARG A 32 2.15 12.77 22.46
N LYS A 33 3.34 13.17 22.92
CA LYS A 33 3.58 14.51 23.44
C LYS A 33 3.48 15.54 22.31
N GLY A 34 2.46 16.39 22.36
CA GLY A 34 2.26 17.53 21.45
C GLY A 34 1.37 17.25 20.23
N SER A 35 1.49 16.09 19.59
CA SER A 35 0.73 15.78 18.35
C SER A 35 -0.49 14.86 18.52
N GLN A 36 -0.74 14.31 19.72
CA GLN A 36 -1.88 13.39 19.93
C GLN A 36 -3.25 13.97 19.55
N PRO A 37 -3.59 15.24 19.88
CA PRO A 37 -4.86 15.81 19.46
C PRO A 37 -5.02 15.86 17.94
N LEU A 38 -3.95 16.16 17.19
CA LEU A 38 -3.99 16.15 15.73
C LEU A 38 -4.14 14.72 15.18
N ALA A 39 -3.38 13.76 15.72
CA ALA A 39 -3.45 12.36 15.31
C ALA A 39 -4.87 11.79 15.51
N ASN A 40 -5.51 12.08 16.64
CA ASN A 40 -6.88 11.64 16.91
C ASN A 40 -7.89 12.25 15.94
N ARG A 41 -7.76 13.55 15.63
CA ARG A 41 -8.63 14.21 14.64
C ARG A 41 -8.49 13.62 13.25
N LEU A 42 -7.26 13.34 12.82
CA LEU A 42 -7.00 12.72 11.53
C LEU A 42 -7.52 11.29 11.49
N TYR A 43 -7.37 10.53 12.58
CA TYR A 43 -7.99 9.21 12.71
C TYR A 43 -9.50 9.28 12.54
N GLU A 44 -10.18 10.14 13.30
CA GLU A 44 -11.65 10.29 13.24
C GLU A 44 -12.12 10.64 11.83
N GLU A 45 -11.41 11.54 11.13
CA GLU A 45 -11.84 11.98 9.81
C GLU A 45 -11.50 10.98 8.70
N LEU A 46 -10.35 10.32 8.76
CA LEU A 46 -9.99 9.24 7.83
C LEU A 46 -10.89 8.00 8.01
N ASP A 47 -11.22 7.65 9.25
CA ASP A 47 -12.13 6.54 9.57
C ASP A 47 -13.54 6.79 9.00
N LYS A 48 -14.10 8.00 9.19
CA LYS A 48 -15.38 8.40 8.54
C LYS A 48 -15.32 8.30 7.03
N ARG A 49 -14.16 8.59 6.44
CA ARG A 49 -13.95 8.48 5.00
C ARG A 49 -13.81 7.04 4.54
N GLY A 50 -13.69 6.07 5.45
CA GLY A 50 -13.63 4.62 5.20
C GLY A 50 -12.20 4.10 5.04
N PHE A 51 -11.22 4.73 5.68
CA PHE A 51 -9.87 4.20 5.79
C PHE A 51 -9.77 3.24 6.98
N ASP A 52 -8.99 2.18 6.82
CA ASP A 52 -8.51 1.37 7.95
C ASP A 52 -7.28 2.08 8.54
N VAL A 53 -7.53 2.89 9.59
CA VAL A 53 -6.52 3.76 10.17
C VAL A 53 -5.75 3.02 11.25
N PHE A 54 -4.46 2.87 11.01
CA PHE A 54 -3.53 2.31 11.97
C PHE A 54 -2.73 3.42 12.65
N ILE A 55 -2.69 3.45 13.99
CA ILE A 55 -1.89 4.42 14.75
C ILE A 55 -1.02 3.73 15.81
N ASP A 56 0.21 4.24 16.01
CA ASP A 56 1.10 4.04 17.17
C ASP A 56 1.02 2.68 17.89
N ILE A 57 1.88 1.75 17.47
CA ILE A 57 1.91 0.35 17.88
C ILE A 57 2.58 0.09 19.23
N ARG A 58 2.55 1.01 20.20
CA ARG A 58 3.12 0.72 21.55
C ARG A 58 2.33 -0.36 22.35
N SER A 59 1.61 -1.24 21.66
CA SER A 59 0.80 -2.34 22.17
C SER A 59 1.16 -3.69 21.53
N VAL A 60 2.36 -3.86 20.95
CA VAL A 60 2.81 -5.21 20.56
C VAL A 60 3.12 -6.01 21.84
N PRO A 61 2.58 -7.22 22.00
CA PRO A 61 2.86 -8.04 23.18
C PRO A 61 4.36 -8.28 23.39
N PRO A 62 4.86 -8.31 24.64
CA PRO A 62 6.26 -8.59 24.93
C PRO A 62 6.60 -10.06 24.58
N ALA A 63 7.06 -10.29 23.35
CA ALA A 63 7.68 -11.52 22.81
C ALA A 63 7.71 -11.52 21.27
N VAL A 64 6.91 -10.66 20.62
CA VAL A 64 6.85 -10.57 19.15
C VAL A 64 7.94 -9.64 18.65
N ASP A 65 8.58 -10.00 17.53
CA ASP A 65 9.43 -9.07 16.79
C ASP A 65 8.56 -7.90 16.29
N PHE A 66 8.65 -6.79 17.03
CA PHE A 66 7.90 -5.57 16.79
C PHE A 66 8.10 -5.05 15.37
N GLN A 67 9.33 -5.12 14.84
CA GLN A 67 9.63 -4.59 13.53
C GLN A 67 9.01 -5.47 12.45
N ALA A 68 9.07 -6.79 12.60
CA ALA A 68 8.42 -7.71 11.67
C ALA A 68 6.90 -7.52 11.62
N GLU A 69 6.23 -7.34 12.77
CA GLU A 69 4.78 -7.09 12.82
C GLU A 69 4.40 -5.73 12.23
N LEU A 70 5.18 -4.67 12.51
CA LEU A 70 5.01 -3.38 11.87
C LEU A 70 5.07 -3.53 10.35
N TRP A 71 6.14 -4.14 9.82
CA TRP A 71 6.31 -4.31 8.37
C TRP A 71 5.24 -5.18 7.75
N HIS A 72 4.78 -6.22 8.45
CA HIS A 72 3.67 -7.04 8.00
C HIS A 72 2.39 -6.24 7.82
N ARG A 73 2.06 -5.33 8.76
CA ARG A 73 0.91 -4.42 8.59
C ARG A 73 1.15 -3.40 7.49
N MET A 74 2.36 -2.84 7.44
CA MET A 74 2.74 -1.84 6.44
C MET A 74 2.67 -2.38 5.01
N SER A 75 2.86 -3.69 4.80
CA SER A 75 2.75 -4.30 3.47
C SER A 75 1.37 -4.12 2.82
N ASP A 76 0.33 -3.87 3.62
CA ASP A 76 -1.05 -3.65 3.13
C ASP A 76 -1.48 -2.18 3.16
N VAL A 77 -0.65 -1.31 3.72
CA VAL A 77 -0.86 0.14 3.78
C VAL A 77 -0.41 0.78 2.47
N ASP A 78 -1.20 1.71 1.96
CA ASP A 78 -0.87 2.46 0.73
C ASP A 78 -0.18 3.80 1.06
N THR A 79 -0.57 4.43 2.17
CA THR A 79 -0.08 5.76 2.57
C THR A 79 0.35 5.80 4.04
N ILE A 80 1.44 6.52 4.33
CA ILE A 80 1.90 6.87 5.67
C ILE A 80 1.69 8.36 5.90
N LEU A 81 1.11 8.72 7.04
CA LEU A 81 1.07 10.09 7.53
C LEU A 81 2.08 10.27 8.66
N LEU A 82 3.07 11.14 8.46
CA LEU A 82 4.06 11.51 9.47
C LEU A 82 3.71 12.86 10.08
N ILE A 83 3.48 12.91 11.40
CA ILE A 83 3.30 14.17 12.13
C ILE A 83 4.62 14.58 12.76
N ASP A 84 5.34 15.45 12.06
CA ASP A 84 6.71 15.82 12.37
C ASP A 84 6.77 17.02 13.31
N THR A 85 6.51 16.74 14.57
CA THR A 85 6.72 17.68 15.69
C THR A 85 8.22 17.83 16.01
N PRO A 86 8.64 18.93 16.65
CA PRO A 86 10.01 19.05 17.14
C PRO A 86 10.46 17.81 17.93
N GLY A 87 11.59 17.21 17.55
CA GLY A 87 12.14 15.97 18.15
C GLY A 87 11.44 14.67 17.72
N PHE A 88 10.60 14.66 16.67
CA PHE A 88 10.02 13.44 16.09
C PHE A 88 11.08 12.57 15.43
N ARG A 89 11.94 13.19 14.62
CA ARG A 89 12.99 12.52 13.82
C ARG A 89 14.13 11.90 14.65
N GLU A 90 14.27 12.30 15.92
CA GLU A 90 15.33 11.80 16.81
C GLU A 90 15.10 10.35 17.27
N GLY A 91 13.88 9.83 17.15
CA GLY A 91 13.53 8.51 17.68
C GLY A 91 12.51 7.71 16.87
N ARG A 92 12.15 8.16 15.66
CA ARG A 92 11.26 7.44 14.73
C ARG A 92 11.72 7.66 13.30
N TRP A 93 11.50 6.67 12.44
CA TRP A 93 11.78 6.75 11.00
C TRP A 93 13.26 6.98 10.70
N THR A 94 14.05 5.94 10.97
CA THR A 94 15.44 5.87 10.52
C THR A 94 15.50 5.90 8.99
N LYS A 95 16.68 6.22 8.44
CA LYS A 95 16.94 6.13 6.99
C LYS A 95 16.55 4.76 6.41
N ALA A 96 16.76 3.68 7.17
CA ALA A 96 16.39 2.33 6.76
C ALA A 96 14.87 2.14 6.67
N GLU A 97 14.10 2.65 7.64
CA GLU A 97 12.64 2.56 7.62
C GLU A 97 12.03 3.36 6.46
N LEU A 98 12.57 4.55 6.18
CA LEU A 98 12.13 5.35 5.02
C LEU A 98 12.49 4.69 3.69
N ALA A 99 13.72 4.15 3.58
CA ALA A 99 14.12 3.40 2.39
C ALA A 99 13.22 2.17 2.18
N GLN A 100 12.89 1.44 3.25
CA GLN A 100 12.00 0.29 3.19
C GLN A 100 10.57 0.69 2.76
N ALA A 101 10.01 1.76 3.30
CA ALA A 101 8.69 2.26 2.87
C ALA A 101 8.67 2.62 1.37
N ASN A 102 9.73 3.27 0.89
CA ASN A 102 9.88 3.59 -0.54
C ASN A 102 10.01 2.32 -1.39
N LEU A 103 10.77 1.32 -0.94
CA LEU A 103 10.89 0.04 -1.65
C LEU A 103 9.56 -0.70 -1.76
N LEU A 104 8.69 -0.58 -0.75
CA LEU A 104 7.33 -1.13 -0.76
C LEU A 104 6.35 -0.30 -1.61
N GLY A 105 6.78 0.84 -2.17
CA GLY A 105 5.95 1.76 -2.94
C GLY A 105 4.92 2.52 -2.10
N ILE A 106 5.10 2.57 -0.78
CA ILE A 106 4.18 3.25 0.15
C ILE A 106 4.44 4.76 0.07
N GLN A 107 3.38 5.53 -0.18
CA GLN A 107 3.50 6.98 -0.29
C GLN A 107 3.50 7.64 1.09
N THR A 108 4.36 8.64 1.29
CA THR A 108 4.50 9.30 2.60
C THR A 108 4.02 10.74 2.53
N LEU A 109 3.00 11.09 3.32
CA LEU A 109 2.53 12.45 3.56
C LEU A 109 3.14 12.98 4.86
N HIS A 110 4.06 13.93 4.74
CA HIS A 110 4.87 14.45 5.83
C HIS A 110 4.36 15.82 6.28
N LEU A 111 3.64 15.83 7.40
CA LEU A 111 3.11 17.04 8.01
C LEU A 111 4.18 17.72 8.86
N LEU A 112 4.78 18.78 8.32
CA LEU A 112 5.75 19.60 9.03
C LEU A 112 5.03 20.49 10.04
N TRP A 113 5.36 20.32 11.32
CA TRP A 113 4.84 21.18 12.38
C TRP A 113 5.28 22.63 12.19
N PRO A 114 4.54 23.63 12.72
CA PRO A 114 4.95 25.02 12.60
C PRO A 114 6.41 25.26 13.02
N GLY A 115 7.20 25.81 12.10
CA GLY A 115 8.63 26.07 12.27
C GLY A 115 9.57 24.92 11.92
N GLN A 116 9.07 23.72 11.58
CA GLN A 116 9.90 22.65 11.02
C GLN A 116 10.20 22.89 9.55
N VAL A 117 11.34 22.38 9.11
CA VAL A 117 11.82 22.47 7.73
C VAL A 117 11.95 21.08 7.12
N GLU A 118 11.83 21.01 5.81
CA GLU A 118 12.04 19.78 5.04
C GLU A 118 13.43 19.21 5.30
N ASP A 119 13.55 17.88 5.29
CA ASP A 119 14.80 17.16 5.49
C ASP A 119 15.09 16.27 4.28
N ARG A 120 16.33 16.34 3.80
CA ARG A 120 16.80 15.56 2.65
C ARG A 120 16.65 14.05 2.86
N ASN A 121 16.67 13.57 4.10
CA ASN A 121 16.43 12.17 4.43
C ASN A 121 15.01 11.70 4.08
N PHE A 122 14.07 12.63 3.92
CA PHE A 122 12.66 12.38 3.57
C PHE A 122 12.32 12.97 2.19
N ALA A 123 13.29 13.02 1.27
CA ALA A 123 13.11 13.67 -0.05
C ALA A 123 11.98 13.05 -0.91
N PHE A 124 11.62 11.79 -0.66
CA PHE A 124 10.53 11.09 -1.35
C PHE A 124 9.16 11.31 -0.70
N SER A 125 9.08 12.05 0.40
CA SER A 125 7.81 12.39 1.04
C SER A 125 7.15 13.59 0.37
N ARG A 126 5.82 13.57 0.30
CA ARG A 126 5.00 14.74 0.01
C ARG A 126 4.91 15.59 1.28
N TYR A 127 5.44 16.81 1.25
CA TYR A 127 5.40 17.70 2.41
C TYR A 127 4.15 18.57 2.47
N VAL A 128 3.60 18.72 3.67
CA VAL A 128 2.55 19.70 4.00
C VAL A 128 3.06 20.53 5.18
N LYS A 129 3.20 21.84 4.99
CA LYS A 129 3.65 22.77 6.04
C LYS A 129 2.45 23.27 6.82
N LEU A 130 2.35 22.89 8.08
CA LEU A 130 1.34 23.43 8.98
C LEU A 130 1.81 24.79 9.49
N LEU A 131 0.93 25.79 9.40
CA LEU A 131 1.16 27.15 9.89
C LEU A 131 0.55 27.31 11.29
N ALA A 132 1.07 28.25 12.08
CA ALA A 132 0.46 28.57 13.37
C ALA A 132 -1.01 29.02 13.23
N THR A 133 -1.34 29.67 12.10
CA THR A 133 -2.69 30.10 11.74
C THR A 133 -3.65 28.98 11.40
N ASP A 134 -3.16 27.75 11.19
CA ASP A 134 -3.99 26.57 10.93
C ASP A 134 -4.61 26.01 12.22
N PHE A 135 -4.17 26.51 13.37
CA PHE A 135 -4.64 26.12 14.68
C PHE A 135 -5.46 27.24 15.33
N SER A 136 -6.47 26.83 16.10
CA SER A 136 -7.26 27.68 16.97
C SER A 136 -6.90 27.39 18.42
N GLY A 137 -6.51 28.41 19.20
CA GLY A 137 -6.14 28.28 20.60
C GLY A 137 -4.75 28.82 20.93
N PRO A 138 -4.17 28.47 22.09
CA PRO A 138 -2.98 29.15 22.62
C PRO A 138 -1.72 28.93 21.79
N SER A 139 -1.34 27.66 21.55
CA SER A 139 -0.25 27.31 20.64
C SER A 139 -0.33 25.84 20.19
N PRO A 140 0.13 25.52 18.97
CA PRO A 140 0.21 24.14 18.48
C PRO A 140 0.91 23.23 19.48
N GLY A 141 0.22 22.18 19.93
CA GLY A 141 0.75 21.19 20.86
C GLY A 141 0.67 21.58 22.33
N ARG A 142 0.12 22.77 22.63
CA ARG A 142 -0.29 23.21 23.98
C ARG A 142 -1.69 23.82 23.92
N GLY A 143 -2.69 22.96 23.77
CA GLY A 143 -4.10 23.33 23.86
C GLY A 143 -4.71 23.96 22.61
N ALA A 144 -3.95 24.15 21.52
CA ALA A 144 -4.53 24.54 20.24
C ALA A 144 -5.04 23.31 19.45
N THR A 145 -6.12 23.52 18.71
CA THR A 145 -6.77 22.50 17.86
C THR A 145 -6.65 22.89 16.41
N ILE A 146 -6.33 21.94 15.53
CA ILE A 146 -6.27 22.20 14.09
C ILE A 146 -7.67 22.52 13.55
N LYS A 147 -7.76 23.42 12.57
CA LYS A 147 -9.01 23.75 11.89
C LYS A 147 -9.47 22.59 11.02
N GLN A 148 -10.80 22.39 10.94
CA GLN A 148 -11.40 21.29 10.18
C GLN A 148 -11.00 21.34 8.70
N ALA A 149 -11.02 22.51 8.06
CA ALA A 149 -10.64 22.65 6.66
C ALA A 149 -9.20 22.15 6.35
N VAL A 150 -8.29 22.25 7.32
CA VAL A 150 -6.91 21.76 7.17
C VAL A 150 -6.87 20.24 7.31
N VAL A 151 -7.65 19.68 8.24
CA VAL A 151 -7.85 18.23 8.37
C VAL A 151 -8.43 17.64 7.09
N ASP A 152 -9.46 18.27 6.52
CA ASP A 152 -10.11 17.82 5.29
C ASP A 152 -9.11 17.81 4.12
N SER A 153 -8.32 18.89 3.97
CA SER A 153 -7.28 18.98 2.95
C SER A 153 -6.19 17.92 3.12
N ILE A 154 -5.76 17.61 4.35
CA ILE A 154 -4.80 16.52 4.60
C ILE A 154 -5.39 15.17 4.19
N CYS A 155 -6.66 14.93 4.49
CA CYS A 155 -7.33 13.68 4.14
C CYS A 155 -7.53 13.54 2.62
N ASP A 156 -7.80 14.63 1.91
CA ASP A 156 -7.88 14.64 0.43
C ASP A 156 -6.52 14.30 -0.19
N LEU A 157 -5.43 14.92 0.31
CA LEU A 157 -4.07 14.59 -0.12
C LEU A 157 -3.69 13.13 0.17
N ALA A 158 -4.15 12.57 1.30
CA ALA A 158 -3.93 11.17 1.62
C ALA A 158 -4.63 10.22 0.63
N GLU A 159 -5.81 10.60 0.13
CA GLU A 159 -6.54 9.87 -0.92
C GLU A 159 -5.82 9.94 -2.26
N GLU A 160 -5.32 11.12 -2.65
CA GLU A 160 -4.51 11.29 -3.87
C GLU A 160 -3.26 10.40 -3.85
N LEU A 161 -2.53 10.42 -2.73
CA LEU A 161 -1.33 9.59 -2.55
C LEU A 161 -1.65 8.09 -2.55
N ARG A 162 -2.84 7.69 -2.09
CA ARG A 162 -3.28 6.29 -2.19
C ARG A 162 -3.39 5.85 -3.65
N ALA A 163 -3.94 6.70 -4.52
CA ALA A 163 -4.03 6.41 -5.95
C ALA A 163 -2.64 6.30 -6.60
N GLU A 164 -1.72 7.19 -6.23
CA GLU A 164 -0.32 7.12 -6.67
C GLU A 164 0.37 5.84 -6.20
N ALA A 165 0.22 5.48 -4.92
CA ALA A 165 0.76 4.23 -4.35
C ALA A 165 0.27 3.00 -5.12
N MET A 166 -1.03 2.94 -5.40
CA MET A 166 -1.63 1.82 -6.12
C MET A 166 -1.08 1.69 -7.55
N ALA A 167 -0.99 2.81 -8.26
CA ALA A 167 -0.49 2.83 -9.62
C ALA A 167 0.98 2.37 -9.68
N LEU A 168 1.83 2.90 -8.79
CA LEU A 168 3.24 2.54 -8.72
C LEU A 168 3.46 1.08 -8.36
N ARG A 169 2.77 0.58 -7.33
CA ARG A 169 2.89 -0.82 -6.89
C ARG A 169 2.38 -1.80 -7.94
N HIS A 170 1.28 -1.46 -8.62
CA HIS A 170 0.79 -2.27 -9.73
C HIS A 170 1.77 -2.30 -10.90
N ALA A 171 2.27 -1.14 -11.34
CA ALA A 171 3.26 -1.04 -12.40
C ALA A 171 4.51 -1.87 -12.06
N HIS A 172 5.00 -1.75 -10.82
CA HIS A 172 6.12 -2.54 -10.34
C HIS A 172 5.91 -4.06 -10.50
N LEU A 173 4.75 -4.59 -10.11
CA LEU A 173 4.44 -6.02 -10.28
C LEU A 173 4.39 -6.43 -11.76
N VAL A 174 3.75 -5.61 -12.60
CA VAL A 174 3.63 -5.87 -14.04
C VAL A 174 4.99 -5.86 -14.71
N ASP A 175 5.80 -4.82 -14.46
CA ASP A 175 7.10 -4.63 -15.10
C ASP A 175 8.05 -5.76 -14.72
N ASN A 176 8.16 -6.10 -13.42
CA ASN A 176 9.02 -7.19 -12.96
C ASN A 176 8.62 -8.53 -13.57
N PHE A 177 7.32 -8.82 -13.67
CA PHE A 177 6.87 -10.05 -14.32
C PHE A 177 7.17 -10.04 -15.82
N CYS A 178 6.85 -8.96 -16.52
CA CYS A 178 7.05 -8.86 -17.96
C CYS A 178 8.53 -8.98 -18.33
N ASP A 179 9.41 -8.33 -17.57
CA ASP A 179 10.85 -8.39 -17.80
C ASP A 179 11.38 -9.80 -17.56
N ALA A 180 11.02 -10.44 -16.45
CA ALA A 180 11.39 -11.83 -16.17
C ALA A 180 10.87 -12.82 -17.24
N ALA A 181 9.67 -12.59 -17.76
CA ALA A 181 9.10 -13.40 -18.84
C ALA A 181 9.87 -13.22 -20.15
N ARG A 182 10.18 -11.97 -20.55
CA ARG A 182 10.93 -11.67 -21.77
C ARG A 182 12.37 -12.20 -21.71
N ASP A 183 13.01 -12.14 -20.54
CA ASP A 183 14.35 -12.71 -20.32
C ASP A 183 14.38 -14.23 -20.56
N LEU A 184 13.23 -14.90 -20.42
CA LEU A 184 13.03 -16.32 -20.71
C LEU A 184 12.36 -16.57 -22.07
N ALA A 185 12.34 -15.57 -22.96
CA ALA A 185 11.75 -15.61 -24.30
C ALA A 185 10.23 -15.89 -24.36
N PHE A 186 9.50 -15.64 -23.28
CA PHE A 186 8.04 -15.56 -23.32
C PHE A 186 7.58 -14.19 -23.86
N GLU A 187 6.37 -14.16 -24.43
CA GLU A 187 5.74 -12.93 -24.93
C GLU A 187 4.55 -12.51 -24.04
N PRO A 188 4.79 -11.77 -22.94
CA PRO A 188 3.72 -11.31 -22.06
C PRO A 188 2.91 -10.18 -22.71
N THR A 189 1.58 -10.29 -22.65
CA THR A 189 0.64 -9.25 -23.08
C THR A 189 -0.20 -8.78 -21.91
N VAL A 190 -0.15 -7.49 -21.59
CA VAL A 190 -1.01 -6.87 -20.57
C VAL A 190 -2.38 -6.59 -21.16
N GLN A 191 -3.41 -7.13 -20.54
CA GLN A 191 -4.81 -7.04 -20.98
C GLN A 191 -5.47 -5.77 -20.46
N PRO A 192 -6.55 -5.26 -21.11
CA PRO A 192 -7.28 -4.08 -20.63
C PRO A 192 -7.80 -4.21 -19.19
N GLU A 193 -8.16 -5.42 -18.77
CA GLU A 193 -8.60 -5.75 -17.40
C GLU A 193 -7.43 -5.90 -16.40
N ARG A 194 -6.21 -5.54 -16.83
CA ARG A 194 -4.99 -5.40 -16.01
C ARG A 194 -4.37 -6.71 -15.50
N TRP A 195 -4.73 -7.84 -16.09
CA TRP A 195 -3.99 -9.09 -15.95
C TRP A 195 -3.05 -9.29 -17.15
N ILE A 196 -2.14 -10.25 -17.06
CA ILE A 196 -1.12 -10.52 -18.07
C ILE A 196 -1.36 -11.92 -18.62
N SER A 197 -1.45 -12.03 -19.94
CA SER A 197 -1.51 -13.32 -20.62
C SER A 197 -0.13 -13.69 -21.16
N VAL A 198 0.28 -14.95 -21.01
CA VAL A 198 1.51 -15.49 -21.59
C VAL A 198 1.19 -16.76 -22.36
N LEU A 199 1.52 -16.80 -23.65
CA LEU A 199 1.39 -18.02 -24.45
C LEU A 199 2.49 -19.02 -24.05
N LEU A 200 2.09 -20.25 -23.75
CA LEU A 200 2.99 -21.34 -23.39
C LEU A 200 3.31 -22.20 -24.62
N GLN A 201 4.43 -22.94 -24.59
CA GLN A 201 4.90 -23.74 -25.72
C GLN A 201 3.92 -24.85 -26.14
N ASN A 202 3.11 -25.33 -25.21
CA ASN A 202 2.06 -26.33 -25.46
C ASN A 202 0.79 -25.74 -26.11
N GLY A 203 0.78 -24.45 -26.44
CA GLY A 203 -0.37 -23.74 -27.03
C GLY A 203 -1.43 -23.27 -26.02
N SER A 204 -1.27 -23.60 -24.73
CA SER A 204 -2.11 -23.04 -23.66
C SER A 204 -1.65 -21.63 -23.25
N SER A 205 -2.46 -20.90 -22.49
CA SER A 205 -2.13 -19.56 -22.00
C SER A 205 -2.08 -19.54 -20.48
N LEU A 206 -1.08 -18.88 -19.91
CA LEU A 206 -0.99 -18.57 -18.48
C LEU A 206 -1.62 -17.19 -18.23
N ALA A 207 -2.54 -17.11 -17.27
CA ALA A 207 -3.09 -15.84 -16.80
C ALA A 207 -2.39 -15.42 -15.51
N VAL A 208 -1.85 -14.20 -15.46
CA VAL A 208 -1.11 -13.66 -14.32
C VAL A 208 -1.75 -12.38 -13.83
N VAL A 209 -2.08 -12.32 -12.55
CA VAL A 209 -2.78 -11.19 -11.93
C VAL A 209 -1.87 -10.49 -10.92
N PRO A 210 -1.56 -9.20 -11.13
CA PRO A 210 -0.87 -8.37 -10.14
C PRO A 210 -1.73 -8.18 -8.87
N ALA A 211 -1.39 -8.85 -7.78
CA ALA A 211 -2.06 -8.74 -6.50
C ALA A 211 -1.31 -7.75 -5.58
N VAL A 212 -1.65 -6.45 -5.67
CA VAL A 212 -1.04 -5.40 -4.83
C VAL A 212 -1.47 -5.53 -3.36
N GLY A 213 -0.52 -5.43 -2.43
CA GLY A 213 -0.76 -5.63 -1.00
C GLY A 213 -0.81 -7.11 -0.63
N ARG A 214 -1.35 -7.44 0.55
CA ARG A 214 -1.28 -8.82 1.06
C ARG A 214 -2.28 -9.74 0.35
N PRO A 215 -1.85 -10.89 -0.19
CA PRO A 215 -2.78 -11.91 -0.68
C PRO A 215 -3.46 -12.60 0.50
N THR A 216 -4.77 -12.37 0.66
CA THR A 216 -5.63 -13.11 1.58
C THR A 216 -6.45 -14.15 0.83
N SER A 217 -6.98 -15.17 1.51
CA SER A 217 -7.73 -16.26 0.87
C SER A 217 -8.96 -15.77 0.11
N ASP A 218 -9.70 -14.79 0.65
CA ASP A 218 -10.85 -14.16 0.01
C ASP A 218 -10.45 -13.37 -1.26
N ARG A 219 -9.31 -12.69 -1.25
CA ARG A 219 -8.77 -11.97 -2.40
C ARG A 219 -8.30 -12.92 -3.49
N ILE A 220 -7.62 -14.00 -3.10
CA ILE A 220 -7.20 -15.07 -4.01
C ILE A 220 -8.44 -15.70 -4.68
N ASN A 221 -9.50 -15.99 -3.92
CA ASN A 221 -10.76 -16.50 -4.47
C ASN A 221 -11.41 -15.50 -5.43
N THR A 222 -11.49 -14.21 -5.06
CA THR A 222 -12.04 -13.15 -5.92
C THR A 222 -11.28 -13.03 -7.25
N ILE A 223 -9.96 -13.16 -7.22
CA ILE A 223 -9.12 -13.18 -8.43
C ILE A 223 -9.46 -14.40 -9.27
N PHE A 224 -9.53 -15.58 -8.65
CA PHE A 224 -9.85 -16.82 -9.36
C PHE A 224 -11.21 -16.74 -10.08
N ASP A 225 -12.26 -16.29 -9.38
CA ASP A 225 -13.60 -16.15 -9.95
C ASP A 225 -13.59 -15.16 -11.12
N ALA A 226 -12.96 -14.01 -10.94
CA ALA A 226 -12.91 -12.96 -11.96
C ALA A 226 -12.15 -13.36 -13.23
N ILE A 227 -11.07 -14.14 -13.11
CA ILE A 227 -10.28 -14.54 -14.29
C ILE A 227 -10.84 -15.80 -14.94
N SER A 228 -11.49 -16.68 -14.18
CA SER A 228 -12.07 -17.92 -14.71
C SER A 228 -13.12 -17.68 -15.79
N GLU A 229 -13.82 -16.54 -15.76
CA GLU A 229 -14.78 -16.13 -16.79
C GLU A 229 -14.12 -15.62 -18.10
N HIS A 230 -12.86 -15.20 -18.04
CA HIS A 230 -12.16 -14.52 -19.15
C HIS A 230 -11.02 -15.34 -19.76
N LYS A 231 -10.63 -16.46 -19.13
CA LYS A 231 -9.55 -17.34 -19.60
C LYS A 231 -10.09 -18.58 -20.33
N ALA A 232 -9.21 -19.27 -21.05
CA ALA A 232 -9.49 -20.63 -21.53
C ALA A 232 -9.64 -21.61 -20.34
N ALA A 233 -10.50 -22.63 -20.49
CA ALA A 233 -10.88 -23.55 -19.40
C ALA A 233 -9.68 -24.08 -18.58
N ASP A 234 -8.57 -24.42 -19.24
CA ASP A 234 -7.39 -25.04 -18.60
C ASP A 234 -6.20 -24.10 -18.38
N ALA A 235 -6.36 -22.80 -18.64
CA ALA A 235 -5.30 -21.83 -18.43
C ALA A 235 -4.92 -21.74 -16.93
N PRO A 236 -3.66 -22.00 -16.53
CA PRO A 236 -3.24 -21.79 -15.15
C PRO A 236 -3.39 -20.31 -14.77
N ILE A 237 -3.71 -20.05 -13.51
CA ILE A 237 -3.79 -18.68 -12.96
C ILE A 237 -2.72 -18.50 -11.90
N TRP A 238 -1.92 -17.45 -12.04
CA TRP A 238 -0.99 -16.98 -11.01
C TRP A 238 -1.44 -15.63 -10.46
N ALA A 239 -1.47 -15.48 -9.14
CA ALA A 239 -1.52 -14.19 -8.48
C ALA A 239 -0.11 -13.81 -8.04
N ILE A 240 0.49 -12.81 -8.68
CA ILE A 240 1.84 -12.34 -8.32
C ILE A 240 1.77 -11.28 -7.24
N TYR A 241 2.66 -11.35 -6.26
CA TYR A 241 2.67 -10.42 -5.12
C TYR A 241 4.07 -10.04 -4.68
N ASP A 242 4.20 -8.90 -4.02
CA ASP A 242 5.43 -8.47 -3.38
C ASP A 242 5.52 -9.07 -1.97
N SER A 243 6.53 -9.90 -1.72
CA SER A 243 6.74 -10.55 -0.42
C SER A 243 7.51 -9.68 0.57
N ARG A 244 8.07 -8.55 0.13
CA ARG A 244 8.82 -7.65 1.02
C ARG A 244 7.93 -7.17 2.16
N GLY A 245 8.43 -7.30 3.37
CA GLY A 245 7.70 -6.93 4.59
C GLY A 245 6.66 -7.96 5.06
N LEU A 246 6.39 -9.03 4.32
CA LEU A 246 5.51 -10.10 4.82
C LEU A 246 6.23 -10.98 5.85
N HIS A 247 5.48 -11.40 6.86
CA HIS A 247 5.97 -12.35 7.85
C HIS A 247 6.19 -13.73 7.19
N GLU A 248 7.26 -14.46 7.56
CA GLU A 248 7.57 -15.77 6.98
C GLU A 248 6.42 -16.78 7.13
N ASN A 249 5.77 -16.81 8.29
CA ASN A 249 4.55 -17.60 8.52
C ASN A 249 3.44 -17.33 7.47
N TRP A 250 3.29 -16.08 7.00
CA TRP A 250 2.34 -15.74 5.95
C TRP A 250 2.76 -16.36 4.61
N VAL A 251 4.03 -16.21 4.23
CA VAL A 251 4.57 -16.81 3.00
C VAL A 251 4.45 -18.35 3.03
N ARG A 252 4.70 -18.97 4.19
CA ARG A 252 4.51 -20.42 4.39
C ARG A 252 3.04 -20.83 4.26
N HIS A 253 2.12 -20.02 4.77
CA HIS A 253 0.70 -20.26 4.63
C HIS A 253 0.24 -20.16 3.17
N LEU A 254 0.73 -19.17 2.41
CA LEU A 254 0.47 -19.05 0.98
C LEU A 254 0.96 -20.28 0.21
N ARG A 255 2.20 -20.73 0.45
CA ARG A 255 2.72 -21.98 -0.15
C ARG A 255 1.89 -23.21 0.20
N TRP A 256 1.34 -23.27 1.41
CA TRP A 256 0.42 -24.33 1.80
C TRP A 256 -0.90 -24.22 1.01
N LEU A 257 -1.47 -23.03 0.87
CA LEU A 257 -2.68 -22.79 0.07
C LEU A 257 -2.48 -23.15 -1.42
N ASP A 258 -1.32 -22.85 -1.99
CA ASP A 258 -1.00 -23.16 -3.39
C ASP A 258 -1.07 -24.67 -3.71
N GLY A 259 -0.95 -25.53 -2.69
CA GLY A 259 -1.12 -26.98 -2.82
C GLY A 259 -2.57 -27.46 -2.84
N HIS A 260 -3.53 -26.59 -2.49
CA HIS A 260 -4.96 -26.93 -2.38
C HIS A 260 -5.86 -26.09 -3.28
N LEU A 261 -5.37 -24.98 -3.83
CA LEU A 261 -6.16 -24.05 -4.64
C LEU A 261 -5.87 -24.21 -6.15
N PRO A 262 -6.88 -23.94 -7.02
CA PRO A 262 -6.72 -23.97 -8.48
C PRO A 262 -5.94 -22.77 -9.04
N ILE A 263 -5.54 -21.84 -8.17
CA ILE A 263 -4.74 -20.65 -8.43
C ILE A 263 -3.49 -20.73 -7.55
N ARG A 264 -2.34 -20.29 -8.08
CA ARG A 264 -1.08 -20.22 -7.33
C ARG A 264 -0.72 -18.78 -7.01
N THR A 265 -0.16 -18.55 -5.84
CA THR A 265 0.44 -17.28 -5.44
C THR A 265 1.94 -17.33 -5.64
N ILE A 266 2.49 -16.40 -6.43
CA ILE A 266 3.92 -16.38 -6.76
C ILE A 266 4.51 -15.06 -6.27
N SER A 267 5.55 -15.12 -5.44
CA SER A 267 6.25 -13.90 -5.08
C SER A 267 7.00 -13.37 -6.31
N VAL A 268 7.05 -12.05 -6.51
CA VAL A 268 7.87 -11.44 -7.57
C VAL A 268 9.31 -11.95 -7.57
N ALA A 269 9.89 -12.19 -6.39
CA ALA A 269 11.24 -12.74 -6.26
C ALA A 269 11.39 -14.16 -6.85
N ASP A 270 10.31 -14.94 -6.82
CA ASP A 270 10.26 -16.34 -7.26
C ASP A 270 9.76 -16.48 -8.72
N VAL A 271 9.32 -15.40 -9.37
CA VAL A 271 8.78 -15.41 -10.74
C VAL A 271 9.74 -16.04 -11.76
N PRO A 272 11.05 -15.67 -11.82
CA PRO A 272 11.96 -16.27 -12.79
C PRO A 272 12.07 -17.79 -12.65
N ASP A 273 12.12 -18.30 -11.42
CA ASP A 273 12.22 -19.73 -11.14
C ASP A 273 10.92 -20.45 -11.50
N ALA A 274 9.77 -19.84 -11.16
CA ALA A 274 8.45 -20.38 -11.51
C ALA A 274 8.25 -20.47 -13.03
N LEU A 275 8.67 -19.45 -13.79
CA LEU A 275 8.60 -19.44 -15.25
C LEU A 275 9.52 -20.49 -15.88
N ARG A 276 10.73 -20.70 -15.36
CA ARG A 276 11.61 -21.79 -15.84
C ARG A 276 10.98 -23.17 -15.67
N GLY A 277 10.23 -23.37 -14.59
CA GLY A 277 9.46 -24.61 -14.37
C GLY A 277 8.34 -24.86 -15.38
N LEU A 278 7.96 -23.87 -16.20
CA LEU A 278 7.02 -24.03 -17.31
C LEU A 278 7.69 -24.37 -18.65
N LEU A 279 9.01 -24.26 -18.74
CA LEU A 279 9.79 -24.63 -19.93
C LEU A 279 10.16 -26.12 -19.96
N THR A 280 10.10 -26.79 -18.81
CA THR A 280 10.33 -28.23 -18.61
C THR A 280 9.05 -29.03 -18.72
#